data_AF-A0A538PQT3-F1
#
_entry.id   AF-A0A538PQT3-F1
#
_cell.length_a   1.000
_cell.length_b   1.000
_cell.length_c   1.000
_cell.angle_alpha   90.00
_cell.angle_beta   90.00
_cell.angle_gamma   90.00
#
_symmetry.space_group_name_H-M   'P 1'
#
loop_
_entity.id
_entity.type
_entity.pdbx_description
1 polymer ?
#
loop_
_entity_poly.entity_id
_entity_poly.type
_entity_poly.pdbx_seq_one_letter_code
_entity_poly.pdbx_strand_id
1 'polypeptide(L)'
;MANTRVDIDALRQLIVDAAPDPALAEPVLHCDPDTLLDTLIPFSSVIVLGVIVAVEDTYRIAVTKPMIVQALTGGATLHKLARMIEAAR
;
A
#
# COMPACT_ATOMS: atom_id res chain seq x y z
N MET A 1 -8.74 -15.36 -18.15
CA MET A 1 -8.73 -14.48 -16.95
C MET A 1 -7.28 -14.19 -16.63
N ALA A 2 -6.79 -12.98 -16.93
CA ALA A 2 -5.41 -12.62 -16.66
C ALA A 2 -5.24 -12.45 -15.15
N ASN A 3 -4.51 -13.37 -14.51
CA ASN A 3 -4.10 -13.30 -13.12
C ASN A 3 -3.08 -12.16 -13.00
N THR A 4 -3.57 -10.93 -12.98
CA THR A 4 -2.72 -9.73 -13.00
C THR A 4 -2.25 -9.50 -11.57
N ARG A 5 -1.06 -10.01 -11.26
CA ARG A 5 -0.39 -9.73 -9.98
C ARG A 5 -0.15 -8.23 -9.88
N VAL A 6 -0.40 -7.67 -8.71
CA VAL A 6 -0.02 -6.29 -8.43
C VAL A 6 1.50 -6.20 -8.47
N ASP A 7 2.00 -5.26 -9.25
CA ASP A 7 3.43 -4.97 -9.32
C ASP A 7 3.86 -4.26 -8.03
N ILE A 8 4.75 -4.89 -7.28
CA ILE A 8 5.25 -4.36 -6.01
C ILE A 8 6.04 -3.07 -6.24
N ASP A 9 6.77 -2.94 -7.34
CA ASP A 9 7.56 -1.73 -7.61
C ASP A 9 6.65 -0.55 -7.94
N ALA A 10 5.55 -0.79 -8.66
CA ALA A 10 4.51 0.22 -8.87
C ALA A 10 3.84 0.63 -7.56
N LEU A 11 3.59 -0.33 -6.65
CA LEU A 11 3.01 -0.04 -5.33
C LEU A 11 3.96 0.77 -4.44
N ARG A 12 5.28 0.52 -4.50
CA ARG A 12 6.28 1.33 -3.80
C ARG A 12 6.22 2.77 -4.27
N GLN A 13 6.27 2.96 -5.60
CA GLN A 13 6.23 4.30 -6.17
C GLN A 13 4.94 5.02 -5.79
N LEU A 14 3.80 4.31 -5.82
CA LEU A 14 2.52 4.87 -5.40
C LEU A 14 2.54 5.36 -3.95
N ILE A 15 3.13 4.60 -3.02
CA ILE A 15 3.23 5.00 -1.61
C ILE A 15 4.12 6.24 -1.45
N VAL A 16 5.23 6.32 -2.20
CA VAL A 16 6.13 7.48 -2.17
C VAL A 16 5.44 8.72 -2.73
N ASP A 17 4.73 8.60 -3.85
CA ASP A 17 4.02 9.70 -4.50
C ASP A 17 2.80 10.17 -3.68
N ALA A 18 2.18 9.27 -2.91
CA ALA A 18 1.05 9.57 -2.04
C ALA A 18 1.46 10.17 -0.69
N ALA A 19 2.75 10.13 -0.34
CA ALA A 19 3.23 10.66 0.92
C ALA A 19 3.21 12.21 0.91
N PRO A 20 2.83 12.87 2.03
CA PRO A 20 2.91 14.32 2.14
C PRO A 20 4.32 14.88 1.92
N ASP A 21 5.33 14.08 2.29
CA ASP A 21 6.74 14.31 2.00
C ASP A 21 7.35 13.03 1.40
N PRO A 22 7.57 12.99 0.07
CA PRO A 22 8.15 11.85 -0.61
C PRO A 22 9.55 11.46 -0.11
N ALA A 23 10.34 12.44 0.38
CA ALA A 23 11.69 12.16 0.88
C ALA A 23 11.65 11.30 2.14
N LEU A 24 10.62 11.47 2.98
CA LEU A 24 10.41 10.61 4.14
C LEU A 24 9.96 9.20 3.74
N ALA A 25 9.31 9.04 2.59
CA ALA A 25 8.82 7.76 2.07
C ALA A 25 9.83 7.01 1.20
N GLU A 26 10.94 7.64 0.81
CA GLU A 26 12.02 7.04 0.01
C GLU A 26 12.46 5.63 0.49
N PRO A 27 12.57 5.33 1.80
CA PRO A 27 12.95 4.00 2.27
C PRO A 27 12.03 2.87 1.78
N VAL A 28 10.77 3.18 1.44
CA VAL A 28 9.81 2.21 0.88
C VAL A 28 10.24 1.69 -0.49
N LEU A 29 11.05 2.44 -1.26
CA LEU A 29 11.55 1.99 -2.57
C LEU A 29 12.49 0.79 -2.48
N HIS A 30 13.12 0.57 -1.32
CA HIS A 30 14.21 -0.39 -1.18
C HIS A 30 13.97 -1.45 -0.10
N CYS A 31 12.85 -1.42 0.61
CA CYS A 31 12.58 -2.38 1.68
C CYS A 31 12.21 -3.77 1.17
N ASP A 32 12.37 -4.80 2.00
CA ASP A 32 11.80 -6.11 1.71
C ASP A 32 10.25 -6.02 1.69
N PRO A 33 9.54 -6.66 0.73
CA PRO A 33 8.08 -6.56 0.62
C PRO A 33 7.28 -7.02 1.84
N ASP A 34 7.86 -7.84 2.71
CA ASP A 34 7.27 -8.30 3.97
C ASP A 34 7.73 -7.49 5.18
N THR A 35 8.56 -6.45 4.98
CA THR A 35 8.90 -5.48 6.02
C THR A 35 7.66 -4.72 6.46
N LEU A 36 7.52 -4.53 7.77
CA LEU A 36 6.49 -3.67 8.34
C LEU A 36 6.75 -2.23 7.91
N LEU A 37 5.80 -1.61 7.20
CA LEU A 37 5.97 -0.24 6.71
C LEU A 37 6.18 0.77 7.86
N ASP A 38 5.63 0.48 9.04
CA ASP A 38 5.76 1.32 10.23
C ASP A 38 7.20 1.42 10.77
N THR A 39 8.09 0.47 10.41
CA THR A 39 9.51 0.54 10.77
C THR A 39 10.32 1.41 9.81
N LEU A 40 9.74 1.80 8.68
CA LEU A 40 10.38 2.59 7.63
C LEU A 40 9.89 4.04 7.65
N ILE A 41 8.57 4.19 7.77
CA ILE A 41 7.87 5.46 7.87
C ILE A 41 6.79 5.34 8.93
N PRO A 42 6.48 6.39 9.72
CA PRO A 42 5.35 6.35 10.64
C PRO A 42 4.06 6.13 9.86
N PHE A 43 3.58 4.89 9.79
CA PHE A 43 2.49 4.48 8.92
C PHE A 43 1.15 4.80 9.59
N SER A 44 0.96 6.09 9.86
CA SER A 44 -0.17 6.65 10.58
C SER A 44 -1.46 6.51 9.77
N SER A 45 -2.60 6.70 10.44
CA SER A 45 -3.92 6.72 9.81
C SER A 45 -4.04 7.72 8.65
N VAL A 46 -3.25 8.80 8.63
CA VAL A 46 -3.21 9.76 7.52
C VAL A 46 -2.48 9.17 6.31
N ILE A 47 -1.36 8.49 6.51
CA ILE A 47 -0.64 7.80 5.41
C ILE A 47 -1.50 6.67 4.87
N VAL A 48 -2.15 5.88 5.74
CA VAL A 48 -3.07 4.83 5.34
C VAL A 48 -4.18 5.39 4.45
N LEU A 49 -4.80 6.51 4.83
CA LEU A 49 -5.85 7.14 4.02
C LEU A 49 -5.31 7.62 2.66
N GLY A 50 -4.14 8.26 2.64
CA GLY A 50 -3.50 8.69 1.40
C GLY A 50 -3.22 7.52 0.45
N VAL A 51 -2.69 6.41 0.98
CA VAL A 51 -2.45 5.17 0.22
C VAL A 51 -3.76 4.58 -0.29
N ILE A 52 -4.83 4.56 0.51
CA ILE A 52 -6.14 4.08 0.05
C ILE A 52 -6.65 4.90 -1.12
N VAL A 53 -6.65 6.23 -1.01
CA VAL A 53 -7.11 7.13 -2.09
C VAL A 53 -6.29 6.91 -3.37
N ALA A 54 -4.96 6.84 -3.24
CA ALA A 54 -4.07 6.62 -4.37
C ALA A 54 -4.30 5.25 -5.03
N VAL A 55 -4.56 4.22 -4.23
CA VAL A 55 -4.88 2.86 -4.70
C VAL A 55 -6.23 2.84 -5.43
N GLU A 56 -7.28 3.43 -4.86
CA GLU A 56 -8.61 3.46 -5.48
C GLU A 56 -8.57 4.18 -6.84
N ASP A 57 -7.87 5.32 -6.93
CA ASP A 57 -7.74 6.05 -8.18
C ASP A 57 -6.91 5.28 -9.23
N THR A 58 -5.74 4.78 -8.84
CA THR A 58 -4.81 4.08 -9.74
C THR A 58 -5.39 2.77 -10.26
N TYR A 59 -5.99 1.98 -9.37
CA TYR A 59 -6.45 0.63 -9.70
C TYR A 59 -7.94 0.57 -10.08
N ARG A 60 -8.67 1.69 -9.97
CA ARG A 60 -10.12 1.80 -10.23
C ARG A 60 -10.94 0.78 -9.43
N ILE A 61 -10.58 0.61 -8.16
CA ILE A 61 -11.24 -0.32 -7.21
C ILE A 61 -11.90 0.45 -6.07
N ALA A 62 -12.79 -0.21 -5.32
CA ALA A 62 -13.32 0.29 -4.07
C ALA A 62 -12.71 -0.48 -2.90
N VAL A 63 -11.96 0.21 -2.03
CA VAL A 63 -11.33 -0.40 -0.86
C VAL A 63 -12.30 -0.30 0.32
N THR A 64 -12.73 -1.45 0.83
CA THR A 64 -13.68 -1.50 1.94
C THR A 64 -12.99 -1.56 3.30
N LYS A 65 -13.68 -1.15 4.36
CA LYS A 65 -13.17 -1.23 5.74
C LYS A 65 -12.68 -2.65 6.13
N PRO A 66 -13.40 -3.76 5.84
CA PRO A 66 -12.91 -5.10 6.13
C PRO A 66 -11.58 -5.42 5.44
N MET A 67 -11.39 -4.98 4.19
CA MET A 67 -10.16 -5.19 3.44
C MET A 67 -8.98 -4.44 4.07
N ILE A 68 -9.21 -3.20 4.50
CA ILE A 68 -8.20 -2.40 5.21
C ILE A 68 -7.83 -3.09 6.53
N VAL A 69 -8.81 -3.51 7.32
CA VAL A 69 -8.56 -4.21 8.59
C VAL A 69 -7.73 -5.46 8.35
N GLN A 70 -8.06 -6.25 7.32
CA GLN A 70 -7.31 -7.44 6.98
C GLN A 70 -5.87 -7.12 6.55
N ALA A 71 -5.68 -6.11 5.71
CA ALA A 71 -4.35 -5.71 5.20
C ALA A 71 -3.45 -5.13 6.30
N LEU A 72 -4.04 -4.47 7.30
CA LEU A 72 -3.31 -3.82 8.40
C LEU A 72 -3.19 -4.71 9.66
N THR A 73 -3.89 -5.83 9.73
CA THR A 73 -3.80 -6.74 10.88
C THR A 73 -2.36 -7.24 11.06
N GLY A 74 -1.79 -7.00 12.24
CA GLY A 74 -0.39 -7.34 12.53
C GLY A 74 0.63 -6.48 11.78
N GLY A 75 0.22 -5.29 11.31
CA GLY A 75 1.06 -4.32 10.61
C GLY A 75 1.01 -4.42 9.09
N ALA A 76 1.15 -3.28 8.41
CA ALA A 76 1.10 -3.18 6.95
C ALA A 76 2.41 -3.62 6.30
N THR A 77 2.31 -4.38 5.20
CA THR A 77 3.45 -4.72 4.32
C THR A 77 3.02 -4.55 2.86
N LEU A 78 3.98 -4.46 1.94
CA LEU A 78 3.67 -4.32 0.51
C LEU A 78 2.90 -5.54 -0.01
N HIS A 79 3.27 -6.76 0.39
CA HIS A 79 2.52 -7.96 0.03
C HIS A 79 1.09 -7.99 0.59
N LYS A 80 0.84 -7.45 1.79
CA LYS A 80 -0.52 -7.37 2.34
C LYS A 80 -1.38 -6.38 1.55
N LEU A 81 -0.81 -5.23 1.20
CA LEU A 81 -1.47 -4.22 0.37
C LEU A 81 -1.73 -4.73 -1.07
N ALA A 82 -0.76 -5.40 -1.69
CA ALA A 82 -0.91 -6.02 -3.00
C ALA A 82 -2.05 -7.04 -3.01
N ARG A 83 -2.09 -7.95 -2.02
CA ARG A 83 -3.19 -8.93 -1.88
C ARG A 83 -4.55 -8.27 -1.66
N MET A 84 -4.60 -7.16 -0.93
CA MET A 84 -5.82 -6.38 -0.74
C MET A 84 -6.35 -5.83 -2.07
N ILE A 85 -5.46 -5.27 -2.90
CA ILE A 85 -5.79 -4.74 -4.22
C ILE A 85 -6.26 -5.86 -5.16
N GLU A 86 -5.58 -7.01 -5.15
CA GLU A 86 -5.96 -8.19 -5.94
C GLU A 86 -7.35 -8.71 -5.55
N ALA A 87 -7.68 -8.73 -4.26
CA ALA A 87 -8.99 -9.17 -3.77
C ALA A 87 -10.13 -8.17 -4.10
N ALA A 88 -9.81 -6.93 -4.48
CA ALA A 88 -10.76 -5.88 -4.81
C ALA A 88 -11.20 -5.88 -6.29
N ARG A 89 -10.50 -6.63 -7.13
CA ARG A 89 -10.69 -6.71 -8.59
C ARG A 89 -11.59 -7.88 -8.96
#